data_AF-A0A8C3WSR8-F1
#
_entry.id   AF-A0A8C3WSR8-F1
#
_cell.length_a   1.000
_cell.length_b   1.000
_cell.length_c   1.000
_cell.angle_alpha   90.00
_cell.angle_beta   90.00
_cell.angle_gamma   90.00
#
_symmetry.space_group_name_H-M   'P 1'
#
loop_
_entity.id
_entity.type
_entity.pdbx_description
1 polymer ?
#
loop_
_entity_poly.entity_id
_entity_poly.type
_entity_poly.pdbx_seq_one_letter_code
_entity_poly.pdbx_strand_id
1 'polypeptide(L)'
;AYGSFQARGQIAATAAGLYHSHSNVQVYSRHPAENGKPNYLNCYVSGFHPPQTEIDLLKNGNKMEAEQSDLSFSKDWSFYLLGHANFTPNGVDEYSCRVKHTTLDKPMIVQWDRDH
;
A
#
# COMPACT_ATOMS: atom_id res chain seq x y z
N ALA A 1 30.08 15.15 -47.94
CA ALA A 1 28.89 14.59 -47.28
C ALA A 1 29.25 14.31 -45.82
N TYR A 2 28.57 14.98 -44.89
CA TYR A 2 28.49 14.65 -43.46
C TYR A 2 28.07 13.18 -43.30
N GLY A 3 28.46 12.36 -42.32
CA GLY A 3 29.36 12.42 -41.18
C GLY A 3 29.24 11.06 -40.48
N SER A 4 30.33 10.55 -39.92
CA SER A 4 30.39 9.28 -39.18
C SER A 4 29.56 9.35 -37.89
N PHE A 5 28.56 8.48 -37.73
CA PHE A 5 27.89 8.28 -36.46
C PHE A 5 28.52 7.11 -35.71
N GLN A 6 29.31 7.42 -34.68
CA GLN A 6 29.67 6.48 -33.63
C GLN A 6 28.41 6.18 -32.80
N ALA A 7 28.01 4.91 -32.72
CA ALA A 7 26.97 4.46 -31.81
C ALA A 7 27.47 4.65 -30.37
N ARG A 8 27.02 5.72 -29.71
CA ARG A 8 27.17 5.90 -28.27
C ARG A 8 26.41 4.78 -27.58
N GLY A 9 27.07 4.12 -26.63
CA GLY A 9 26.49 3.05 -25.83
C GLY A 9 25.13 3.46 -25.26
N GLN A 10 24.13 2.62 -25.49
CA GLN A 10 22.85 2.72 -24.83
C GLN A 10 23.06 2.36 -23.35
N ILE A 11 23.00 3.35 -22.47
CA ILE A 11 22.73 3.09 -21.06
C ILE A 11 21.32 2.52 -21.02
N ALA A 12 21.19 1.24 -20.69
CA ALA A 12 19.90 0.62 -20.43
C ALA A 12 19.28 1.34 -19.21
N ALA A 13 18.37 2.27 -19.46
CA ALA A 13 17.52 2.81 -18.41
C ALA A 13 16.67 1.65 -17.91
N THR A 14 16.96 1.14 -16.71
CA THR A 14 16.09 0.17 -16.05
C THR A 14 14.71 0.78 -15.90
N ALA A 15 13.66 0.05 -16.29
CA ALA A 15 12.25 0.49 -16.22
C ALA A 15 11.81 1.02 -14.83
N ALA A 16 12.58 0.71 -13.78
CA ALA A 16 12.44 1.28 -12.44
C ALA A 16 12.47 2.82 -12.40
N GLY A 17 13.12 3.50 -13.34
CA GLY A 17 13.26 4.97 -13.34
C GLY A 17 12.05 5.75 -13.83
N LEU A 18 11.03 5.10 -14.42
CA LEU A 18 9.86 5.77 -15.02
C LEU A 18 8.55 5.54 -14.23
N TYR A 19 8.56 4.67 -13.22
CA TYR A 19 7.39 4.27 -12.43
C TYR A 19 7.60 4.56 -10.94
N HIS A 20 7.86 5.81 -10.58
CA HIS A 20 7.91 6.20 -9.17
C HIS A 20 6.50 6.51 -8.66
N SER A 21 5.65 5.48 -8.56
CA SER A 21 4.33 5.62 -7.95
C SER A 21 4.52 5.64 -6.42
N HIS A 22 4.50 6.83 -5.81
CA HIS A 22 4.49 6.95 -4.34
C HIS A 22 3.14 6.43 -3.83
N SER A 23 3.09 5.13 -3.52
CA SER A 23 1.90 4.54 -2.91
C SER A 23 1.61 5.24 -1.58
N ASN A 24 0.42 5.79 -1.44
CA ASN A 24 -0.08 6.32 -0.19
C ASN A 24 -0.80 5.20 0.57
N VAL A 25 -0.45 5.02 1.84
CA VAL A 25 -1.05 4.01 2.71
C VAL A 25 -1.63 4.70 3.93
N GLN A 26 -2.92 4.50 4.16
CA GLN A 26 -3.64 5.01 5.32
C GLN A 26 -4.23 3.85 6.10
N VAL A 27 -4.03 3.83 7.41
CA VAL A 27 -4.55 2.81 8.31
C VAL A 27 -5.45 3.50 9.32
N TYR A 28 -6.74 3.20 9.30
CA TYR A 28 -7.73 3.93 10.10
C TYR A 28 -8.90 3.02 10.50
N SER A 29 -9.60 3.39 11.57
CA SER A 29 -10.82 2.72 11.99
C SER A 29 -12.04 3.27 11.25
N ARG A 30 -12.98 2.42 10.85
CA ARG A 30 -14.22 2.84 10.17
C ARG A 30 -15.09 3.76 11.04
N HIS A 31 -15.16 3.48 12.33
CA HIS A 31 -15.85 4.30 13.33
C HIS A 31 -14.86 4.82 14.36
N PRO A 32 -15.20 5.87 15.15
CA PRO A 32 -14.37 6.31 16.27
C PRO A 32 -13.94 5.14 17.16
N ALA A 33 -12.64 5.04 17.42
CA ALA A 33 -12.09 3.87 18.08
C ALA A 33 -12.32 3.90 19.59
N GLU A 34 -13.23 3.05 20.07
CA GLU A 34 -13.53 2.88 21.49
C GLU A 34 -13.09 1.49 21.99
N ASN A 35 -12.47 1.44 23.17
CA ASN A 35 -12.01 0.16 23.72
C ASN A 35 -13.21 -0.76 24.03
N GLY A 36 -13.11 -2.02 23.60
CA GLY A 36 -14.15 -3.03 23.83
C GLY A 36 -15.37 -2.94 22.91
N LYS A 37 -15.42 -1.96 22.00
CA LYS A 37 -16.49 -1.87 20.99
C LYS A 37 -16.04 -2.47 19.65
N PRO A 38 -16.85 -3.36 19.02
CA PRO A 38 -16.55 -3.87 17.69
C PRO A 38 -16.41 -2.75 16.66
N ASN A 39 -15.46 -2.90 15.75
CA ASN A 39 -15.15 -1.93 14.70
C ASN A 39 -14.49 -2.63 13.50
N TYR A 40 -14.15 -1.86 12.46
CA TYR A 40 -13.40 -2.32 11.29
C TYR A 40 -12.11 -1.54 11.18
N LEU A 41 -11.00 -2.26 11.04
CA LEU A 41 -9.70 -1.69 10.69
C LEU A 41 -9.59 -1.67 9.17
N ASN A 42 -9.30 -0.51 8.60
CA ASN A 42 -9.13 -0.30 7.18
C ASN A 42 -7.65 -0.05 6.85
N CYS A 43 -7.18 -0.61 5.75
CA CYS A 43 -5.95 -0.21 5.08
C CYS A 43 -6.28 0.23 3.66
N TYR A 44 -6.24 1.54 3.42
CA TYR A 44 -6.43 2.12 2.10
C TYR A 44 -5.08 2.37 1.45
N VAL A 45 -4.84 1.72 0.31
CA VAL A 45 -3.60 1.84 -0.46
C VAL A 45 -3.96 2.47 -1.79
N SER A 46 -3.35 3.59 -2.14
CA SER A 46 -3.64 4.33 -3.38
C SER A 46 -2.38 4.87 -4.04
N GLY A 47 -2.48 5.30 -5.30
CA GLY A 47 -1.35 5.93 -5.99
C GLY A 47 -0.26 4.94 -6.43
N PHE A 48 -0.56 3.63 -6.49
CA PHE A 48 0.41 2.61 -6.87
C PHE A 48 0.26 2.16 -8.33
N HIS A 49 1.37 1.73 -8.94
CA HIS A 49 1.43 1.11 -10.26
C HIS A 49 2.71 0.27 -10.36
N PRO A 50 2.71 -0.98 -10.87
CA PRO A 50 1.62 -1.72 -11.55
C PRO A 50 0.47 -2.18 -10.63
N PRO A 51 -0.62 -2.79 -11.15
CA PRO A 51 -1.80 -3.15 -10.33
C PRO A 51 -1.58 -4.26 -9.30
N GLN A 52 -0.49 -5.02 -9.39
CA GLN A 52 -0.24 -6.16 -8.50
C GLN A 52 0.32 -5.70 -7.14
N THR A 53 -0.54 -5.73 -6.12
CA THR A 53 -0.21 -5.38 -4.73
C THR A 53 -0.77 -6.42 -3.76
N GLU A 54 -0.03 -6.75 -2.70
CA GLU A 54 -0.53 -7.54 -1.56
C GLU A 54 -0.75 -6.63 -0.35
N ILE A 55 -1.91 -6.75 0.29
CA ILE A 55 -2.29 -6.00 1.50
C ILE A 55 -2.59 -7.00 2.62
N ASP A 56 -1.85 -6.90 3.72
CA ASP A 56 -2.10 -7.67 4.94
C ASP A 56 -2.42 -6.73 6.10
N LEU A 57 -3.58 -6.90 6.74
CA LEU A 57 -3.83 -6.32 8.06
C LEU A 57 -3.22 -7.21 9.13
N LEU A 58 -2.52 -6.60 10.07
CA LEU A 58 -1.76 -7.30 11.11
C LEU A 58 -2.24 -6.89 12.50
N LYS A 59 -2.26 -7.87 13.41
CA LYS A 59 -2.43 -7.71 14.85
C LYS A 59 -1.20 -8.27 15.56
N ASN A 60 -0.45 -7.43 16.26
CA ASN A 60 0.81 -7.81 16.91
C ASN A 60 1.77 -8.54 15.95
N GLY A 61 1.85 -8.05 14.71
CA GLY A 61 2.65 -8.66 13.64
C GLY A 61 2.05 -9.89 12.93
N ASN A 62 0.96 -10.46 13.45
CA ASN A 62 0.30 -11.63 12.86
C ASN A 62 -0.83 -11.23 11.91
N LYS A 63 -0.97 -11.95 10.79
CA LYS A 63 -1.99 -11.68 9.78
C LYS A 63 -3.40 -11.90 10.33
N MET A 64 -4.28 -10.94 10.08
CA MET A 64 -5.71 -11.00 10.40
C MET A 64 -6.49 -11.61 9.23
N GLU A 65 -7.67 -12.15 9.54
CA GLU A 65 -8.67 -12.46 8.52
C GLU A 65 -9.25 -11.15 7.99
N ALA A 66 -9.00 -10.85 6.71
CA ALA A 66 -9.35 -9.60 6.09
C ALA A 66 -9.97 -9.85 4.71
N GLU A 67 -10.86 -8.94 4.33
CA GLU A 67 -11.43 -8.86 2.98
C GLU A 67 -10.77 -7.70 2.23
N GLN A 68 -10.80 -7.76 0.90
CA GLN A 68 -10.25 -6.72 0.04
C GLN A 68 -11.29 -6.30 -1.00
N SER A 69 -11.33 -5.00 -1.31
CA SER A 69 -12.13 -4.49 -2.41
C SER A 69 -11.67 -5.02 -3.76
N ASP A 70 -12.54 -4.88 -4.76
CA ASP A 70 -12.11 -4.98 -6.15
C ASP A 70 -11.07 -3.89 -6.46
N LEU A 71 -10.17 -4.22 -7.40
CA LEU A 71 -9.18 -3.29 -7.91
C LEU A 71 -9.87 -2.17 -8.69
N SER A 72 -9.52 -0.92 -8.36
CA SER A 72 -10.01 0.26 -9.07
C SER A 72 -8.88 1.26 -9.28
N PHE A 73 -9.14 2.32 -10.03
CA PHE A 73 -8.13 3.30 -10.42
C PHE A 73 -8.65 4.74 -10.35
N SER A 74 -7.72 5.64 -10.08
CA SER A 74 -7.91 7.09 -10.03
C SER A 74 -7.86 7.70 -11.43
N LYS A 75 -8.22 8.98 -11.55
CA LYS A 75 -8.20 9.72 -12.82
C LYS A 75 -6.81 9.80 -13.47
N ASP A 76 -5.76 9.71 -12.66
CA ASP A 76 -4.36 9.68 -13.10
C ASP A 76 -3.87 8.27 -13.48
N TRP A 77 -4.77 7.28 -13.56
CA TRP A 77 -4.51 5.89 -13.88
C TRP A 77 -3.68 5.12 -12.83
N SER A 78 -3.46 5.70 -11.65
CA SER A 78 -2.94 4.96 -10.51
C SER A 78 -4.01 4.08 -9.89
N PHE A 79 -3.62 2.96 -9.29
CA PHE A 79 -4.54 2.01 -8.68
C PHE A 79 -4.78 2.33 -7.21
N TYR A 80 -5.93 1.86 -6.70
CA TYR A 80 -6.21 1.81 -5.28
C TYR A 80 -6.95 0.54 -4.88
N LEU A 81 -6.76 0.14 -3.62
CA LEU A 81 -7.39 -1.00 -2.97
C LEU A 81 -7.71 -0.65 -1.51
N LEU A 82 -8.76 -1.25 -0.98
CA LEU A 82 -9.11 -1.20 0.44
C LEU A 82 -9.09 -2.62 1.01
N GLY A 83 -8.19 -2.88 1.95
CA GLY A 83 -8.26 -4.06 2.82
C GLY A 83 -8.99 -3.71 4.11
N HIS A 84 -9.86 -4.58 4.62
CA HIS A 84 -10.52 -4.37 5.90
C HIS A 84 -10.70 -5.66 6.71
N ALA A 85 -10.64 -5.53 8.03
CA ALA A 85 -10.84 -6.64 8.96
C ALA A 85 -11.68 -6.22 10.17
N ASN A 86 -12.44 -7.15 10.71
CA ASN A 86 -13.10 -6.97 12.00
C ASN A 86 -12.03 -6.87 13.10
N PHE A 87 -12.17 -5.90 14.00
CA PHE A 87 -11.33 -5.82 15.19
C PHE A 87 -12.08 -5.18 16.36
N THR A 88 -11.50 -5.28 17.54
CA THR A 88 -12.00 -4.60 18.74
C THR A 88 -10.80 -3.93 19.41
N PRO A 89 -10.70 -2.58 19.34
CA PRO A 89 -9.65 -1.87 20.03
C PRO A 89 -9.63 -2.21 21.51
N ASN A 90 -8.45 -2.34 22.10
CA ASN A 90 -8.30 -2.55 23.55
C ASN A 90 -7.19 -1.70 24.19
N GLY A 91 -6.43 -0.94 23.39
CA GLY A 91 -5.34 -0.08 23.87
C GLY A 91 -4.05 -0.83 24.23
N VAL A 92 -3.98 -2.14 23.98
CA VAL A 92 -2.80 -2.98 24.25
C VAL A 92 -2.27 -3.62 22.97
N ASP A 93 -3.18 -4.12 22.13
CA ASP A 93 -2.81 -4.71 20.85
C ASP A 93 -2.38 -3.63 19.85
N GLU A 94 -1.30 -3.91 19.13
CA GLU A 94 -0.81 -3.10 18.02
C GLU A 94 -1.39 -3.59 16.70
N TYR A 95 -1.81 -2.65 15.86
CA TYR A 95 -2.40 -2.94 14.57
C TYR A 95 -1.63 -2.22 13.47
N SER A 96 -1.39 -2.89 12.35
CA SER A 96 -0.70 -2.31 11.20
C SER A 96 -1.20 -2.86 9.88
N CYS A 97 -0.88 -2.15 8.81
CA CYS A 97 -1.01 -2.64 7.45
C CYS A 97 0.38 -2.90 6.85
N ARG A 98 0.56 -4.08 6.27
CA ARG A 98 1.75 -4.43 5.48
C ARG A 98 1.38 -4.47 4.01
N VAL A 99 2.11 -3.70 3.22
CA VAL A 99 1.94 -3.59 1.77
C VAL A 99 3.17 -4.14 1.08
N LYS A 100 2.98 -5.12 0.20
CA LYS A 100 4.03 -5.57 -0.73
C LYS A 100 3.66 -5.13 -2.13
N HIS A 101 4.62 -4.51 -2.80
CA HIS A 101 4.47 -4.05 -4.16
C HIS A 101 5.81 -4.17 -4.87
N THR A 102 5.79 -4.43 -6.18
CA THR A 102 7.00 -4.72 -6.97
C THR A 102 8.01 -3.56 -7.02
N THR A 103 7.57 -2.33 -6.75
CA THR A 103 8.45 -1.14 -6.70
C THR A 103 9.11 -0.95 -5.33
N LEU A 104 8.75 -1.74 -4.32
CA LEU A 104 9.33 -1.66 -2.98
C LEU A 104 10.35 -2.78 -2.76
N ASP A 105 11.58 -2.42 -2.39
CA ASP A 105 12.63 -3.40 -2.04
C ASP A 105 12.25 -4.24 -0.81
N LYS A 106 11.45 -3.66 0.09
CA LYS A 106 10.96 -4.29 1.31
C LYS A 106 9.49 -3.93 1.52
N PRO A 107 8.69 -4.80 2.17
CA PRO A 107 7.32 -4.47 2.51
C PRO A 107 7.24 -3.17 3.31
N MET A 108 6.31 -2.29 2.93
CA MET A 108 5.98 -1.10 3.72
C MET A 108 5.05 -1.53 4.85
N ILE A 109 5.31 -1.07 6.08
CA ILE A 109 4.46 -1.31 7.23
C ILE A 109 4.04 0.04 7.80
N VAL A 110 2.73 0.28 7.87
CA VAL A 110 2.15 1.50 8.44
C VAL A 110 1.33 1.10 9.66
N GLN A 111 1.62 1.74 10.79
CA GLN A 111 0.89 1.49 12.04
C GLN A 111 -0.46 2.20 12.01
N TRP A 112 -1.46 1.57 12.61
CA TRP A 112 -2.70 2.23 12.94
C TRP A 112 -2.45 3.20 14.09
N ASP A 113 -2.73 4.48 13.86
CA ASP A 113 -2.82 5.47 14.92
C ASP A 113 -4.30 5.64 15.30
N ARG A 114 -4.57 5.66 16.60
CA ARG A 114 -5.93 5.85 17.11
C ARG A 114 -6.41 7.28 16.90
N ASP A 115 -5.47 8.22 16.91
CA ASP A 115 -5.74 9.65 17.02
C ASP A 115 -5.56 10.40 15.68
N HIS A 116 -5.18 9.70 14.60
CA HIS A 116 -4.93 10.27 13.28
C HIS A 116 -5.56 9.46 12.15
#